data_AF-A0A923DJ24-F1
#
_entry.id   AF-A0A923DJ24-F1
#
_cell.length_a   1.000
_cell.length_b   1.000
_cell.length_c   1.000
_cell.angle_alpha   90.00
_cell.angle_beta   90.00
_cell.angle_gamma   90.00
#
_symmetry.space_group_name_H-M   'P 1'
#
loop_
_entity.id
_entity.type
_entity.pdbx_description
1 polymer ?
#
loop_
_entity_poly.entity_id
_entity_poly.type
_entity_poly.pdbx_seq_one_letter_code
_entity_poly.pdbx_strand_id
1 'polypeptide(L)' 'MQREQYKDFDATELFCPQCRRAVPVRKRLLLLLANGDKYDYMCTYCGTSVGDKLVTERDNLQILLK' A
#
# COMPACT_ATOMS: atom_id res chain seq x y z
N MET A 1 -7.52 11.72 24.79
CA MET A 1 -7.29 11.37 23.38
C MET A 1 -5.93 10.70 23.28
N GLN A 2 -5.89 9.37 23.18
CA GLN A 2 -4.64 8.63 23.01
C GLN A 2 -4.13 8.92 21.60
N ARG A 3 -3.03 9.67 21.48
CA ARG A 3 -2.37 9.87 20.18
C ARG A 3 -1.71 8.55 19.82
N GLU A 4 -2.22 7.87 18.80
CA GLU A 4 -1.51 6.72 18.25
C GLU A 4 -0.11 7.18 17.81
N GLN A 5 0.89 6.64 18.49
CA GLN A 5 2.27 7.11 18.40
C GLN A 5 3.01 6.48 17.20
N TYR A 6 2.43 5.44 16.60
CA TYR A 6 2.92 4.75 15.42
C TYR A 6 1.78 4.57 14.43
N LYS A 7 1.92 5.14 13.22
CA LYS A 7 1.11 4.76 12.06
C LYS A 7 1.77 3.59 11.34
N ASP A 8 0.99 2.89 10.52
CA ASP A 8 1.50 1.89 9.60
C ASP A 8 2.67 2.42 8.75
N PHE A 9 3.74 1.65 8.64
CA PHE A 9 4.92 2.01 7.86
C PHE A 9 4.70 1.75 6.37
N ASP A 10 5.04 2.72 5.52
CA ASP A 10 5.06 2.53 4.08
C ASP A 10 6.49 2.35 3.57
N ALA A 11 6.66 1.47 2.59
CA ALA A 11 7.93 1.32 1.90
C ALA A 11 8.26 2.60 1.10
N THR A 12 9.44 3.16 1.32
CA THR A 12 9.96 4.31 0.55
C THR A 12 10.72 3.84 -0.68
N GLU A 13 11.47 2.75 -0.56
CA GLU A 13 12.23 2.13 -1.64
C GLU A 13 12.10 0.60 -1.63
N LEU A 14 12.07 0.00 -2.82
CA LEU A 14 12.10 -1.45 -3.01
C LEU A 14 12.99 -1.81 -4.21
N PHE A 15 13.50 -3.03 -4.25
CA PHE A 15 14.24 -3.51 -5.41
C PHE A 15 13.30 -3.73 -6.60
N CYS A 16 13.63 -3.14 -7.75
CA CYS A 16 12.88 -3.36 -8.98
C CYS A 16 13.61 -4.36 -9.89
N PRO A 17 12.98 -5.47 -10.31
CA PRO A 17 13.62 -6.46 -11.17
C PRO A 17 13.89 -5.95 -12.60
N GLN A 18 13.12 -4.96 -13.08
CA GLN A 18 13.33 -4.36 -14.41
C GLN A 18 14.45 -3.32 -14.40
N CYS A 19 14.48 -2.42 -13.39
CA CYS A 19 15.55 -1.44 -13.23
C CYS A 19 16.84 -2.03 -12.64
N ARG A 20 16.75 -3.23 -12.03
CA ARG A 20 17.84 -3.97 -11.36
C ARG A 20 18.55 -3.16 -10.27
N ARG A 21 17.79 -2.36 -9.52
CA ARG A 21 18.29 -1.54 -8.41
C ARG A 21 17.17 -1.23 -7.41
N ALA A 22 17.53 -0.76 -6.22
CA ALA A 22 16.59 -0.10 -5.33
C ALA A 22 16.03 1.15 -6.01
N VAL A 23 14.72 1.31 -5.98
CA VAL A 23 14.00 2.44 -6.57
C VAL A 23 12.97 2.97 -5.58
N PRO A 24 12.68 4.28 -5.62
CA PRO A 24 11.56 4.81 -4.87
C PRO A 24 10.25 4.26 -5.44
N VAL A 25 9.29 4.02 -4.55
CA VAL A 25 8.01 3.39 -4.90
C VAL A 25 6.84 4.34 -4.68
N ARG A 26 5.77 4.14 -5.46
CA ARG A 26 4.46 4.77 -5.25
C ARG A 26 3.49 3.71 -4.76
N LYS A 27 2.80 4.01 -3.66
CA LYS A 27 1.70 3.19 -3.15
C LYS A 27 0.43 3.52 -3.90
N ARG A 28 -0.25 2.52 -4.46
CA ARG A 28 -1.54 2.65 -5.12
C ARG A 28 -2.53 1.68 -4.50
N LEU A 29 -3.74 2.12 -4.21
CA LEU A 29 -4.81 1.24 -3.79
C LEU A 29 -5.15 0.27 -4.93
N LEU A 30 -5.01 -1.02 -4.67
CA LEU A 30 -5.30 -2.09 -5.61
C LEU A 30 -6.74 -2.58 -5.41
N LEU A 31 -7.16 -2.79 -4.16
CA LEU A 31 -8.46 -3.36 -3.84
C LEU A 31 -8.92 -2.95 -2.44
N LEU A 32 -10.17 -2.49 -2.31
CA LEU A 32 -10.87 -2.44 -1.02
C LEU A 32 -11.34 -3.85 -0.66
N LEU A 33 -11.07 -4.27 0.57
CA LEU A 33 -11.53 -5.53 1.14
C LEU A 33 -12.47 -5.24 2.32
N ALA A 34 -13.23 -6.26 2.72
CA ALA A 34 -14.15 -6.14 3.83
C ALA A 34 -13.45 -5.84 5.18
N ASN A 35 -12.23 -6.34 5.31
CA ASN A 35 -11.41 -6.29 6.51
C ASN A 35 -10.18 -5.38 6.32
N GLY A 36 -10.19 -4.49 5.33
CA GLY A 36 -9.11 -3.53 5.10
C GLY A 36 -8.79 -3.30 3.63
N ASP A 37 -7.57 -2.89 3.32
CA ASP A 37 -7.19 -2.41 2.00
C ASP A 37 -5.93 -3.11 1.48
N LYS A 38 -5.95 -3.52 0.22
CA LYS A 38 -4.77 -3.98 -0.50
C LYS A 38 -4.19 -2.86 -1.35
N TYR A 39 -2.91 -2.60 -1.17
CA TYR A 39 -2.13 -1.65 -1.93
C TYR A 39 -1.05 -2.37 -2.74
N ASP A 40 -0.72 -1.81 -3.90
CA ASP A 40 0.39 -2.21 -4.75
C ASP A 40 1.47 -1.12 -4.70
N TYR A 41 2.73 -1.53 -4.58
CA TYR A 41 3.90 -0.66 -4.67
C TYR A 41 4.46 -0.76 -6.08
N MET A 42 4.45 0.37 -6.78
CA MET A 42 4.93 0.47 -8.16
C MET A 42 6.25 1.22 -8.21
N CYS A 43 7.19 0.72 -9.02
CA CYS A 43 8.39 1.44 -9.39
C CYS A 43 8.02 2.80 -10.00
N THR A 44 8.57 3.87 -9.44
CA THR A 44 8.35 5.24 -9.95
C THR A 44 8.86 5.48 -11.37
N TYR A 45 9.83 4.69 -11.83
CA TYR A 45 10.47 4.87 -13.13
C TYR A 45 9.83 4.04 -14.23
N CYS A 46 9.67 2.72 -14.02
CA CYS A 46 9.16 1.81 -15.06
C CYS A 46 7.72 1.34 -14.81
N GLY A 47 7.10 1.67 -13.67
CA GLY A 47 5.73 1.29 -13.35
C GLY A 47 5.53 -0.18 -12.98
N THR A 48 6.59 -1.00 -12.96
CA THR A 48 6.51 -2.40 -12.55
C THR A 48 6.08 -2.51 -11.08
N SER A 49 5.14 -3.40 -10.79
CA SER A 49 4.81 -3.77 -9.41
C SER A 49 6.02 -4.46 -8.77
N VAL A 50 6.41 -3.95 -7.60
CA VAL A 50 7.61 -4.40 -6.87
C VAL A 50 7.28 -4.90 -5.47
N GLY A 51 6.01 -4.89 -5.07
CA GLY A 51 5.52 -5.45 -3.81
C GLY A 51 4.09 -5.02 -3.52
N ASP A 52 3.46 -5.63 -2.54
CA ASP A 52 2.12 -5.28 -2.07
C ASP A 52 2.09 -5.04 -0.55
N LYS A 53 1.06 -4.34 -0.10
CA LYS A 53 0.78 -4.10 1.33
C LYS A 53 -0.69 -4.35 1.61
N LEU A 54 -0.96 -5.14 2.63
CA LEU A 54 -2.29 -5.32 3.19
C LEU A 54 -2.38 -4.53 4.49
N VAL A 55 -3.29 -3.57 4.53
CA VAL A 55 -3.68 -2.86 5.75
C VAL A 55 -4.96 -3.51 6.23
N THR A 56 -4.98 -4.03 7.46
CA THR A 56 -6.18 -4.65 8.03
C THR A 56 -6.87 -3.63 8.94
N GLU A 57 -8.06 -3.20 8.58
CA GLU A 57 -8.87 -2.27 9.38
C GLU A 57 -10.17 -2.97 9.78
N ARG A 58 -10.62 -2.75 11.02
CA ARG A 58 -11.73 -3.51 11.60
C ARG A 58 -13.12 -3.07 11.10
N ASP A 59 -13.26 -1.96 10.35
CA ASP A 59 -14.57 -1.38 9.98
C ASP A 59 -14.58 -0.58 8.63
N ASN A 60 -14.00 -1.09 7.54
CA ASN A 60 -13.84 -0.31 6.29
C ASN A 60 -15.05 -0.30 5.33
N LEU A 61 -16.11 -1.06 5.59
CA LEU A 61 -17.28 -1.15 4.71
C LEU A 61 -18.48 -0.34 5.23
N GLN A 62 -18.39 0.99 5.24
CA GLN A 62 -19.58 1.86 5.39
C GLN A 62 -20.06 2.48 4.07
N ILE A 63 -19.48 2.11 2.93
CA ILE A 63 -19.64 2.87 1.67
C ILE A 63 -20.67 2.26 0.69
N LEU A 64 -21.27 1.10 0.99
CA LEU A 64 -22.25 0.46 0.08
C LEU A 64 -23.52 -0.04 0.79
N LEU A 65 -24.18 0.82 1.58
CA LEU A 65 -25.56 0.60 1.99
C LEU A 65 -26.39 1.80 1.55
N LYS A 66 -27.13 1.62 0.47
CA LYS A 66 -28.18 2.54 0.02
C LYS A 66 -29.53 1.85 0.23
#